data_AF-A0A1E9J324-F1
#
_entry.id   AF-A0A1E9J324-F1
#
_cell.length_a   1.000
_cell.length_b   1.000
_cell.length_c   1.000
_cell.angle_alpha   90.00
_cell.angle_beta   90.00
_cell.angle_gamma   90.00
#
_symmetry.space_group_name_H-M   'P 1'
#
loop_
_entity.id
_entity.type
_entity.pdbx_description
1 polymer ?
#
loop_
_entity_poly.entity_id
_entity_poly.type
_entity_poly.pdbx_seq_one_letter_code
_entity_poly.pdbx_strand_id
1 'polypeptide(L)'
;MAKLKSIVTAYKAQVNPQVSGMVDIFGAFDNLIQPMFPFPMANLSIVLTFSDLERPTMFEVRLNAPDDTLITKGEFGVYLDPFGVGKKILDLEKFLVTERGKYTIDIFEKVAEDKVKFIQTADLFIADYPPQRRFSDEEIAHILAAEGVIKTVKTEFKPVEDAEPVRIQISLDKNAPLEEGHIAIPENDRITVGDKIFDLTGIRRQIEWMFGNPIPKQPEADTEKKEEENVEKTEEK
;
A
#
# COMPACT_ATOMS: atom_id res chain seq x y z
N MET A 1 5.16 31.16 -17.11
CA MET A 1 6.19 30.47 -16.26
C MET A 1 5.57 29.18 -15.74
N ALA A 2 6.25 28.04 -15.94
CA ALA A 2 5.67 26.72 -15.68
C ALA A 2 5.24 26.55 -14.22
N LYS A 3 4.04 25.99 -14.00
CA LYS A 3 3.52 25.66 -12.68
C LYS A 3 3.03 24.22 -12.66
N LEU A 4 3.21 23.53 -11.54
CA LEU A 4 2.48 22.30 -11.31
C LEU A 4 1.03 22.66 -10.98
N LYS A 5 0.11 22.23 -11.84
CA LYS A 5 -1.33 22.43 -11.66
C LYS A 5 -1.94 21.34 -10.77
N SER A 6 -1.54 20.10 -10.97
CA SER A 6 -2.00 18.98 -10.16
C SER A 6 -1.01 17.82 -10.20
N ILE A 7 -1.09 17.01 -9.15
CA ILE A 7 -0.40 15.74 -9.02
C ILE A 7 -1.42 14.68 -8.59
N VAL A 8 -1.33 13.48 -9.16
CA VAL A 8 -2.16 12.35 -8.77
C VAL A 8 -1.29 11.11 -8.67
N THR A 9 -1.33 10.47 -7.51
CA THR A 9 -0.73 9.16 -7.25
C THR A 9 -1.75 8.06 -7.49
N ALA A 10 -1.32 6.97 -8.13
CA ALA A 10 -2.18 5.85 -8.44
C ALA A 10 -1.40 4.54 -8.53
N TYR A 11 -2.10 3.41 -8.45
CA TYR A 11 -1.50 2.10 -8.70
C TYR A 11 -1.02 1.96 -10.15
N LYS A 12 -1.77 2.52 -11.11
CA LYS A 12 -1.38 2.56 -12.51
C LYS A 12 -2.02 3.74 -13.23
N ALA A 13 -1.32 4.35 -14.18
CA ALA A 13 -1.87 5.32 -15.11
C ALA A 13 -1.36 5.09 -16.52
N GLN A 14 -2.12 5.51 -17.53
CA GLN A 14 -1.70 5.45 -18.93
C GLN A 14 -2.34 6.57 -19.75
N VAL A 15 -1.69 6.99 -20.83
CA VAL A 15 -2.29 7.93 -21.78
C VAL A 15 -3.45 7.24 -22.49
N ASN A 16 -4.60 7.90 -22.55
CA ASN A 16 -5.76 7.35 -23.23
C ASN A 16 -5.53 7.37 -24.76
N PRO A 17 -5.56 6.23 -25.45
CA PRO A 17 -5.27 6.16 -26.89
C PRO A 17 -6.41 6.71 -27.76
N GLN A 18 -7.62 6.81 -27.21
CA GLN A 18 -8.83 7.25 -27.93
C GLN A 18 -9.09 8.74 -27.77
N VAL A 19 -8.67 9.35 -26.65
CA VAL A 19 -8.88 10.76 -26.37
C VAL A 19 -7.56 11.46 -26.09
N SER A 20 -7.13 12.28 -27.06
CA SER A 20 -5.90 13.05 -26.97
C SER A 20 -5.85 13.91 -25.70
N GLY A 21 -4.74 13.84 -24.97
CA GLY A 21 -4.51 14.61 -23.73
C GLY A 21 -5.22 14.09 -22.48
N MET A 22 -6.00 13.00 -22.58
CA MET A 22 -6.55 12.31 -21.42
C MET A 22 -5.60 11.24 -20.89
N VAL A 23 -5.70 11.00 -19.57
CA VAL A 23 -4.93 9.99 -18.85
C VAL A 23 -5.93 9.13 -18.10
N ASP A 24 -5.91 7.83 -18.37
CA ASP A 24 -6.67 6.85 -17.62
C ASP A 24 -5.91 6.53 -16.34
N ILE A 25 -6.60 6.60 -15.20
CA ILE A 25 -6.00 6.39 -13.88
C ILE A 25 -6.73 5.23 -13.20
N PHE A 26 -5.96 4.23 -12.75
CA PHE A 26 -6.45 3.07 -12.04
C PHE A 26 -5.99 3.10 -10.59
N GLY A 27 -6.97 3.17 -9.68
CA GLY A 27 -6.74 3.19 -8.24
C GLY A 27 -5.92 4.40 -7.78
N ALA A 28 -6.46 5.61 -8.00
CA ALA A 28 -5.89 6.84 -7.45
C ALA A 28 -6.03 6.84 -5.92
N PHE A 29 -5.02 7.34 -5.20
CA PHE A 29 -5.03 7.40 -3.74
C PHE A 29 -4.14 8.52 -3.20
N ASP A 30 -4.57 9.11 -2.09
CA ASP A 30 -3.75 10.07 -1.30
C ASP A 30 -3.23 9.44 -0.01
N ASN A 31 -3.79 8.30 0.40
CA ASN A 31 -3.41 7.55 1.58
C ASN A 31 -3.19 6.09 1.24
N LEU A 32 -2.10 5.53 1.76
CA LEU A 32 -1.76 4.12 1.65
C LEU A 32 -1.76 3.50 3.04
N ILE A 33 -2.82 2.74 3.34
CA ILE A 33 -2.97 2.06 4.62
C ILE A 33 -2.38 0.66 4.52
N GLN A 34 -1.34 0.38 5.30
CA GLN A 34 -0.68 -0.93 5.35
C GLN A 34 -0.45 -1.33 6.79
N PRO A 35 -0.68 -2.60 7.17
CA PRO A 35 -0.52 -3.05 8.55
C PRO A 35 0.95 -3.27 8.94
N MET A 36 1.87 -3.26 7.97
CA MET A 36 3.29 -3.54 8.20
C MET A 36 4.16 -2.81 7.16
N PHE A 37 5.35 -2.39 7.60
CA PHE A 37 6.38 -1.79 6.76
C PHE A 37 7.72 -2.53 6.96
N PRO A 38 8.58 -2.60 5.94
CA PRO A 38 8.40 -2.03 4.60
C PRO A 38 7.36 -2.80 3.77
N PHE A 39 6.64 -2.10 2.90
CA PHE A 39 5.62 -2.67 2.02
C PHE A 39 6.02 -2.51 0.54
N PRO A 40 6.21 -3.61 -0.21
CA PRO A 40 6.53 -3.54 -1.63
C PRO A 40 5.26 -3.27 -2.44
N MET A 41 5.24 -2.16 -3.16
CA MET A 41 4.24 -1.87 -4.18
C MET A 41 4.73 -2.34 -5.54
N ALA A 42 3.90 -3.13 -6.24
CA ALA A 42 4.23 -3.61 -7.57
C ALA A 42 4.41 -2.45 -8.57
N ASN A 43 3.49 -1.48 -8.54
CA ASN A 43 3.48 -0.31 -9.41
C ASN A 43 3.04 0.93 -8.63
N LEU A 44 3.69 2.06 -8.90
CA LEU A 44 3.29 3.39 -8.49
C LEU A 44 3.36 4.30 -9.72
N SER A 45 2.24 4.85 -10.14
CA SER A 45 2.18 5.88 -11.17
C SER A 45 1.93 7.24 -10.54
N ILE A 46 2.70 8.24 -10.98
CA ILE A 46 2.54 9.64 -10.59
C ILE A 46 2.20 10.43 -11.85
N VAL A 47 1.00 11.00 -11.90
CA VAL A 47 0.53 11.84 -13.00
C VAL A 47 0.75 13.30 -12.63
N LEU A 48 1.67 13.95 -13.33
CA LEU A 48 1.96 15.38 -13.19
C LEU A 48 1.26 16.15 -14.29
N THR A 49 0.51 17.19 -13.91
CA THR A 49 -0.05 18.16 -14.85
C THR A 49 0.58 19.52 -14.63
N PHE A 50 1.16 20.06 -15.68
CA PHE A 50 1.76 21.39 -15.71
C PHE A 50 0.88 22.35 -16.50
N SER A 51 0.83 23.61 -16.06
CA SER A 51 0.15 24.69 -16.77
C SER A 51 1.08 25.89 -16.96
N ASP A 52 0.62 26.87 -17.74
CA ASP A 52 1.36 28.08 -18.08
C ASP A 52 2.70 27.77 -18.76
N LEU A 53 2.75 26.67 -19.54
CA LEU A 53 3.88 26.33 -20.39
C LEU A 53 3.85 27.20 -21.66
N GLU A 54 4.96 27.87 -21.94
CA GLU A 54 5.12 28.71 -23.14
C GLU A 54 5.87 27.98 -24.26
N ARG A 55 6.56 26.88 -23.91
CA ARG A 55 7.37 26.04 -24.79
C ARG A 55 7.50 24.63 -24.18
N PRO A 56 7.97 23.62 -24.94
CA PRO A 56 8.38 22.36 -24.35
C PRO A 56 9.45 22.60 -23.29
N THR A 57 9.28 22.00 -22.12
CA THR A 57 10.11 22.28 -20.93
C THR A 57 10.63 20.99 -20.34
N MET A 58 11.90 20.99 -19.94
CA MET A 58 12.55 19.90 -19.22
C MET A 58 12.38 20.10 -17.72
N PHE A 59 12.06 19.02 -17.01
CA PHE A 59 11.93 19.01 -15.56
C PHE A 59 12.85 17.96 -14.96
N GLU A 60 13.30 18.24 -13.74
CA GLU A 60 13.87 17.25 -12.83
C GLU A 60 12.88 17.09 -11.68
N VAL A 61 12.70 15.85 -11.22
CA VAL A 61 11.94 15.54 -10.01
C VAL A 61 12.74 14.69 -9.05
N ARG A 62 12.46 14.84 -7.77
CA ARG A 62 13.08 14.08 -6.68
C ARG A 62 11.99 13.57 -5.76
N LEU A 63 11.88 12.25 -5.61
CA LEU A 63 10.92 11.63 -4.71
C LEU A 63 11.61 11.41 -3.37
N ASN A 64 10.98 11.85 -2.29
CA ASN A 64 11.55 11.81 -0.95
C ASN A 64 10.68 10.96 -0.02
N ALA A 65 11.35 10.24 0.88
CA ALA A 65 10.74 9.50 1.97
C ALA A 65 10.28 10.46 3.09
N PRO A 66 9.50 9.98 4.07
CA PRO A 66 9.01 10.81 5.17
C PRO A 66 10.09 11.48 6.03
N ASP A 67 11.29 10.92 6.06
CA ASP A 67 12.48 11.46 6.73
C ASP A 67 13.31 12.42 5.84
N ASP A 68 12.75 12.84 4.69
CA ASP A 68 13.40 13.61 3.62
C ASP A 68 14.56 12.90 2.90
N THR A 69 14.76 11.60 3.13
CA THR A 69 15.74 10.81 2.37
C THR A 69 15.30 10.71 0.91
N LEU A 70 16.22 11.03 -0.01
CA LEU A 70 15.98 10.88 -1.44
C LEU A 70 15.80 9.41 -1.81
N ILE A 71 14.61 9.05 -2.29
CA ILE A 71 14.30 7.71 -2.79
C ILE A 71 14.84 7.56 -4.22
N THR A 72 14.47 8.50 -5.09
CA THR A 72 14.89 8.48 -6.50
C THR A 72 14.77 9.86 -7.13
N LYS A 73 15.49 10.06 -8.22
CA LYS A 73 15.42 11.28 -9.05
C LYS A 73 15.27 10.92 -10.52
N GLY A 74 14.63 11.78 -11.29
CA GLY A 74 14.44 11.58 -12.71
C GLY A 74 14.27 12.87 -13.48
N GLU A 75 14.57 12.82 -14.77
CA GLU A 75 14.40 13.95 -15.69
C GLU A 75 13.46 13.59 -16.83
N PHE A 76 12.65 14.54 -17.27
CA PHE A 76 11.74 14.33 -18.38
C PHE A 76 11.37 15.63 -19.09
N GLY A 77 11.08 15.52 -20.39
CA GLY A 77 10.48 16.59 -21.16
C GLY A 77 8.96 16.54 -21.09
N VAL A 78 8.33 17.71 -21.02
CA VAL A 78 6.89 17.90 -21.12
C VAL A 78 6.59 18.74 -22.35
N TYR A 79 5.77 18.19 -23.24
CA TYR A 79 5.18 18.93 -24.34
C TYR A 79 3.86 19.58 -23.87
N LEU A 80 3.58 20.76 -24.41
CA LEU A 80 2.37 21.51 -24.17
C LEU A 80 1.33 21.28 -25.27
N ASP A 81 0.06 21.28 -24.86
CA ASP A 81 -1.07 21.41 -25.76
C ASP A 81 -1.27 22.87 -26.20
N PRO A 82 -2.23 23.17 -27.10
CA PRO A 82 -2.52 24.54 -27.54
C PRO A 82 -2.94 25.52 -26.43
N PHE A 83 -3.24 25.03 -25.23
CA PHE A 83 -3.63 25.82 -24.06
C PHE A 83 -2.47 26.00 -23.06
N GLY A 84 -1.26 25.55 -23.40
CA GLY A 84 -0.10 25.64 -22.51
C GLY A 84 -0.13 24.63 -21.36
N VAL A 85 -0.89 23.54 -21.51
CA VAL A 85 -1.00 22.46 -20.52
C VAL A 85 -0.22 21.24 -21.00
N GLY A 86 0.58 20.66 -20.12
CA GLY A 86 1.36 19.46 -20.41
C GLY A 86 1.19 18.42 -19.32
N LYS A 87 1.18 17.14 -19.70
CA LYS A 87 1.06 16.03 -18.75
C LYS A 87 2.23 15.08 -18.87
N LYS A 88 2.68 14.53 -17.74
CA LYS A 88 3.66 13.45 -17.68
C LYS A 88 3.20 12.39 -16.70
N ILE A 89 3.38 11.13 -17.10
CA ILE A 89 3.22 9.98 -16.21
C ILE A 89 4.63 9.50 -15.86
N LEU A 90 4.88 9.32 -14.56
CA LEU A 90 6.08 8.69 -14.03
C LEU A 90 5.66 7.34 -13.45
N ASP A 91 6.16 6.26 -14.04
CA ASP A 91 5.86 4.91 -13.58
C ASP A 91 7.07 4.34 -12.85
N LEU A 92 6.85 3.94 -11.60
CA LEU A 92 7.84 3.31 -10.74
C LEU A 92 7.42 1.87 -10.48
N GLU A 93 8.21 0.92 -10.95
CA GLU A 93 8.04 -0.50 -10.68
C GLU A 93 8.74 -0.89 -9.37
N LYS A 94 8.17 -1.85 -8.64
CA LYS A 94 8.75 -2.40 -7.39
C LYS A 94 9.10 -1.31 -6.37
N PHE A 95 8.25 -0.28 -6.29
CA PHE A 95 8.43 0.82 -5.33
C PHE A 95 8.31 0.28 -3.90
N LEU A 96 9.31 0.54 -3.06
CA LEU A 96 9.30 0.08 -1.67
C LEU A 96 8.91 1.23 -0.75
N VAL A 97 7.76 1.09 -0.09
CA VAL A 97 7.32 2.02 0.97
C VAL A 97 7.99 1.57 2.25
N THR A 98 9.04 2.27 2.67
CA THR A 98 9.93 1.82 3.76
C THR A 98 9.35 2.07 5.13
N GLU A 99 8.66 3.19 5.29
CA GLU A 99 8.13 3.65 6.57
C GLU A 99 6.83 4.45 6.43
N ARG A 100 6.24 4.74 7.59
CA ARG A 100 5.05 5.59 7.70
C ARG A 100 5.41 7.06 7.56
N GLY A 101 4.43 7.82 7.10
CA GLY A 101 4.50 9.26 7.00
C GLY A 101 4.28 9.72 5.57
N LYS A 102 4.65 10.97 5.32
CA LYS A 102 4.30 11.67 4.11
C LYS A 102 5.41 11.56 3.08
N TYR A 103 5.12 10.94 1.95
CA TYR A 103 6.01 10.89 0.81
C TYR A 103 5.78 12.13 -0.05
N THR A 104 6.86 12.73 -0.54
CA THR A 104 6.80 13.98 -1.29
C THR A 104 7.58 13.90 -2.59
N ILE A 105 7.33 14.87 -3.47
CA ILE A 105 8.09 15.07 -4.69
C ILE A 105 8.49 16.54 -4.82
N ASP A 106 9.78 16.78 -4.98
CA ASP A 106 10.28 18.09 -5.38
C ASP A 106 10.32 18.18 -6.90
N ILE A 107 9.85 19.30 -7.44
CA ILE A 107 9.81 19.55 -8.87
C ILE A 107 10.67 20.76 -9.20
N PHE A 108 11.51 20.61 -10.22
CA PHE A 108 12.39 21.64 -10.71
C PHE A 108 12.25 21.81 -12.22
N GLU A 109 12.30 23.05 -12.70
CA GLU A 109 12.51 23.35 -14.11
C GLU A 109 14.00 23.27 -14.42
N LYS A 110 14.38 22.52 -15.44
CA LYS A 110 15.77 22.42 -15.89
C LYS A 110 16.08 23.60 -16.81
N VAL A 111 16.92 24.53 -16.34
CA VAL A 111 17.28 25.76 -17.07
C VAL A 111 18.60 25.63 -17.84
N ALA A 112 19.47 24.71 -17.42
CA ALA A 112 20.68 24.27 -18.14
C ALA A 112 21.06 22.85 -17.66
N GLU A 113 22.11 22.26 -18.24
CA GLU A 113 22.51 20.86 -17.96
C GLU A 113 22.70 20.55 -16.47
N ASP A 114 23.40 21.43 -15.74
CA ASP A 114 23.64 21.29 -14.29
C ASP A 114 22.90 22.34 -13.44
N LYS A 115 21.91 23.02 -14.02
CA LYS A 115 21.19 24.10 -13.36
C LYS A 115 19.70 23.86 -13.38
N VAL A 116 19.15 23.71 -12.19
CA VAL A 116 17.73 23.55 -11.95
C VAL A 116 17.18 24.77 -11.20
N LYS A 117 15.92 25.07 -11.45
CA LYS A 117 15.15 26.08 -10.73
C LYS A 117 14.01 25.37 -10.01
N PHE A 118 14.01 25.46 -8.68
CA PHE A 118 12.94 24.90 -7.87
C PHE A 118 11.59 25.55 -8.21
N ILE A 119 10.56 24.72 -8.38
CA ILE A 119 9.18 25.16 -8.59
C ILE A 119 8.42 25.00 -7.28
N GLN A 120 8.30 23.77 -6.79
CA GLN A 120 7.58 23.45 -5.56
C GLN A 120 7.87 22.02 -5.09
N THR A 121 7.54 21.76 -3.83
CA THR A 121 7.34 20.42 -3.27
C THR A 121 5.84 20.12 -3.31
N ALA A 122 5.47 18.91 -3.70
CA ALA A 122 4.10 18.42 -3.66
C ALA A 122 4.01 17.14 -2.84
N ASP A 123 2.88 16.97 -2.15
CA ASP A 123 2.59 15.74 -1.43
C ASP A 123 2.18 14.66 -2.44
N LEU A 124 2.74 13.45 -2.28
CA LEU A 124 2.37 12.28 -3.07
C LEU A 124 1.26 11.52 -2.35
N PHE A 125 1.60 10.87 -1.25
CA PHE A 125 0.65 10.13 -0.43
C PHE A 125 1.17 10.03 1.01
N ILE A 126 0.27 9.70 1.93
CA ILE A 126 0.61 9.40 3.32
C ILE A 126 0.51 7.89 3.51
N ALA A 127 1.62 7.27 3.92
CA ALA A 127 1.62 5.87 4.35
C ALA A 127 1.33 5.79 5.85
N ASP A 128 0.32 5.02 6.25
CA ASP A 128 -0.03 4.88 7.67
C ASP A 128 -0.50 3.47 8.00
N TYR A 129 -0.56 3.18 9.29
CA TYR A 129 -1.22 1.99 9.81
C TYR A 129 -2.73 2.11 9.71
N PRO A 130 -3.47 0.97 9.77
CA PRO A 130 -4.90 1.00 9.98
C PRO A 130 -5.27 1.91 11.16
N PRO A 131 -6.41 2.60 11.11
CA PRO A 131 -6.87 3.41 12.23
C PRO A 131 -7.08 2.51 13.46
N GLN A 132 -6.81 3.03 14.65
CA GLN A 132 -7.06 2.27 15.87
C GLN A 132 -8.57 2.16 16.12
N ARG A 133 -9.07 0.94 16.32
CA ARG A 133 -10.47 0.74 16.71
C ARG A 133 -10.59 0.86 18.23
N ARG A 134 -11.56 1.62 18.70
CA ARG A 134 -11.87 1.73 20.13
C ARG A 134 -13.13 0.93 20.41
N PHE A 135 -13.02 -0.02 21.32
CA PHE A 135 -14.15 -0.80 21.80
C PHE A 135 -14.63 -0.25 23.14
N SER A 136 -15.95 -0.17 23.33
CA SER A 136 -16.53 -0.02 24.67
C SER A 136 -16.66 -1.38 25.36
N ASP A 137 -16.76 -1.38 26.69
CA ASP A 137 -16.99 -2.62 27.45
C ASP A 137 -18.30 -3.31 27.04
N GLU A 138 -19.33 -2.54 26.68
CA GLU A 138 -20.60 -3.04 26.18
C GLU A 138 -20.45 -3.73 24.82
N GLU A 139 -19.67 -3.15 23.91
CA GLU A 139 -19.41 -3.73 22.59
C GLU A 139 -18.62 -5.03 22.72
N ILE A 140 -17.62 -5.07 23.60
CA ILE A 140 -16.84 -6.28 23.89
C ILE A 140 -17.78 -7.38 24.39
N ALA A 141 -18.63 -7.09 25.39
CA ALA A 141 -19.57 -8.05 25.93
C ALA A 141 -20.54 -8.58 24.86
N HIS A 142 -21.01 -7.70 23.97
CA HIS A 142 -21.90 -8.07 22.87
C HIS A 142 -21.21 -9.01 21.87
N ILE A 143 -19.99 -8.68 21.43
CA ILE A 143 -19.23 -9.53 20.49
C ILE A 143 -18.86 -10.87 21.13
N LEU A 144 -18.48 -10.88 22.42
CA LEU A 144 -18.15 -12.11 23.13
C LEU A 144 -19.35 -13.04 23.32
N ALA A 145 -20.57 -12.50 23.44
CA ALA A 145 -21.81 -13.28 23.53
C ALA A 145 -22.30 -13.80 22.17
N ALA A 146 -21.94 -13.14 21.07
CA ALA A 146 -22.39 -13.52 19.73
C ALA A 146 -21.75 -14.83 19.24
N GLU A 147 -22.52 -15.67 18.55
CA GLU A 147 -22.01 -16.89 17.89
C GLU A 147 -21.61 -16.60 16.44
N GLY A 148 -20.67 -17.39 15.91
CA GLY A 148 -20.27 -17.30 14.50
C GLY A 148 -19.47 -16.05 14.11
N VAL A 149 -18.95 -15.29 15.07
CA VAL A 149 -18.12 -14.09 14.84
C VAL A 149 -16.66 -14.29 15.27
N ILE A 150 -15.77 -13.52 14.68
CA ILE A 150 -14.34 -13.51 15.00
C ILE A 150 -14.14 -12.87 16.39
N LYS A 151 -13.61 -13.67 17.33
CA LYS A 151 -13.22 -13.23 18.69
C LYS A 151 -11.73 -13.36 18.94
N THR A 152 -11.08 -14.25 18.19
CA THR A 152 -9.65 -14.54 18.28
C THR A 152 -9.13 -14.68 16.86
N VAL A 153 -7.99 -14.05 16.60
CA VAL A 153 -7.24 -14.19 15.36
C VAL A 153 -5.88 -14.77 15.72
N LYS A 154 -5.50 -15.83 15.00
CA LYS A 154 -4.17 -16.42 15.04
C LYS A 154 -3.52 -16.15 13.70
N THR A 155 -2.32 -15.63 13.75
CA THR A 155 -1.54 -15.31 12.56
C THR A 155 -0.10 -15.72 12.79
N GLU A 156 0.61 -16.05 11.72
CA GLU A 156 2.03 -16.29 11.76
C GLU A 156 2.71 -15.41 10.73
N PHE A 157 3.90 -14.94 11.05
CA PHE A 157 4.74 -14.26 10.09
C PHE A 157 6.18 -14.71 10.23
N LYS A 158 6.87 -14.74 9.10
CA LYS A 158 8.26 -15.14 9.01
C LYS A 158 9.12 -13.91 8.76
N PRO A 159 9.82 -13.37 9.78
CA PRO A 159 10.50 -12.07 9.70
C PRO A 159 11.74 -12.08 8.79
N VAL A 160 12.40 -13.24 8.66
CA VAL A 160 13.54 -13.48 7.75
C VAL A 160 13.46 -14.91 7.23
N GLU A 161 13.99 -15.17 6.02
CA GLU A 161 13.89 -16.49 5.36
C GLU A 161 14.43 -17.67 6.18
N ASP A 162 15.34 -17.42 7.12
CA ASP A 162 15.95 -18.46 7.97
C ASP A 162 15.48 -18.44 9.43
N ALA A 163 14.55 -17.55 9.81
CA ALA A 163 14.00 -17.51 11.17
C ALA A 163 12.78 -18.42 11.32
N GLU A 164 12.61 -18.94 12.54
CA GLU A 164 11.37 -19.59 12.94
C GLU A 164 10.18 -18.62 12.81
N PRO A 165 9.02 -19.08 12.30
CA PRO A 165 7.82 -18.27 12.24
C PRO A 165 7.39 -17.80 13.63
N VAL A 166 7.07 -16.51 13.74
CA VAL A 166 6.48 -15.96 14.96
C VAL A 166 4.97 -16.12 14.88
N ARG A 167 4.42 -16.96 15.77
CA ARG A 167 2.98 -17.21 15.89
C ARG A 167 2.37 -16.26 16.91
N ILE A 168 1.45 -15.42 16.45
CA ILE A 168 0.74 -14.43 17.26
C ILE A 168 -0.72 -14.86 17.43
N GLN A 169 -1.21 -14.79 18.65
CA GLN A 169 -2.63 -14.87 18.95
C GLN A 169 -3.10 -13.55 19.57
N ILE A 170 -4.17 -12.99 19.00
CA ILE A 170 -4.84 -11.81 19.56
C ILE A 170 -6.30 -12.19 19.78
N SER A 171 -6.77 -12.02 21.01
CA SER A 171 -8.16 -12.25 21.38
C SER A 171 -8.78 -10.95 21.84
N LEU A 172 -10.08 -10.79 21.58
CA LEU A 172 -10.87 -9.68 22.09
C LEU A 172 -10.96 -9.75 23.63
N ASP A 173 -11.07 -10.97 24.18
CA ASP A 173 -10.90 -11.21 25.62
C ASP A 173 -9.41 -11.28 25.97
N LYS A 174 -8.95 -10.30 26.78
CA LYS A 174 -7.56 -10.20 27.23
C LYS A 174 -7.13 -11.35 28.16
N ASN A 175 -8.09 -12.05 28.77
CA ASN A 175 -7.83 -13.17 29.67
C ASN A 175 -7.91 -14.52 28.96
N ALA A 176 -8.19 -14.54 27.65
CA ALA A 176 -8.26 -15.78 26.90
C ALA A 176 -6.90 -16.51 26.93
N PRO A 177 -6.90 -17.84 27.14
CA PRO A 177 -5.66 -18.60 27.16
C PRO A 177 -4.98 -18.54 25.79
N LEU A 178 -3.66 -18.35 25.81
CA LEU A 178 -2.83 -18.49 24.61
C LEU A 178 -2.68 -19.97 24.27
N GLU A 179 -2.79 -20.30 22.99
CA GLU A 179 -2.46 -21.64 22.52
C GLU A 179 -0.96 -21.91 22.55
N GLU A 180 -0.61 -23.19 22.61
CA GLU A 180 0.78 -23.62 22.66
C GLU A 180 1.58 -23.06 21.47
N GLY A 181 2.75 -22.50 21.76
CA GLY A 181 3.63 -21.88 20.78
C GLY A 181 3.18 -20.52 20.25
N HIS A 182 2.06 -19.96 20.73
CA HIS A 182 1.61 -18.61 20.36
C HIS A 182 2.01 -17.57 21.42
N ILE A 183 2.37 -16.38 20.96
CA ILE A 183 2.59 -15.21 21.81
C ILE A 183 1.49 -14.17 21.62
N ALA A 184 1.21 -13.39 22.65
CA ALA A 184 0.42 -12.16 22.50
C ALA A 184 1.31 -11.04 21.94
N ILE A 185 0.71 -10.04 21.29
CA ILE A 185 1.44 -8.81 20.96
C ILE A 185 1.73 -8.04 22.27
N PRO A 186 3.01 -7.72 22.57
CA PRO A 186 3.38 -6.94 23.75
C PRO A 186 2.67 -5.59 23.82
N GLU A 187 2.54 -5.01 25.01
CA GLU A 187 1.86 -3.71 25.20
C GLU A 187 2.52 -2.55 24.46
N ASN A 188 3.84 -2.62 24.24
CA ASN A 188 4.60 -1.63 23.47
C ASN A 188 4.59 -1.89 21.96
N ASP A 189 3.81 -2.87 21.50
CA ASP A 189 3.65 -3.28 20.11
C ASP A 189 4.95 -3.66 19.39
N ARG A 190 6.02 -3.97 20.14
CA ARG A 190 7.33 -4.28 19.57
C ARG A 190 7.78 -5.67 19.94
N ILE A 191 8.27 -6.40 18.94
CA ILE A 191 8.99 -7.66 19.17
C ILE A 191 10.39 -7.57 18.59
N THR A 192 11.34 -8.24 19.23
CA THR A 192 12.72 -8.36 18.74
C THR A 192 12.91 -9.76 18.20
N VAL A 193 13.35 -9.89 16.94
CA VAL A 193 13.68 -11.17 16.32
C VAL A 193 15.08 -11.07 15.72
N GLY A 194 16.03 -11.81 16.30
CA GLY A 194 17.45 -11.60 16.04
C GLY A 194 17.86 -10.18 16.41
N ASP A 195 18.49 -9.47 15.47
CA ASP A 195 18.96 -8.09 15.66
C ASP A 195 17.95 -7.03 15.16
N LYS A 196 16.74 -7.44 14.78
CA LYS A 196 15.70 -6.55 14.23
C LYS A 196 14.54 -6.36 15.19
N ILE A 197 14.06 -5.13 15.28
CA ILE A 197 12.84 -4.77 16.02
C ILE A 197 11.72 -4.58 15.01
N PHE A 198 10.60 -5.28 15.23
CA PHE A 198 9.40 -5.18 14.42
C PHE A 198 8.31 -4.43 15.18
N ASP A 199 7.74 -3.40 14.53
CA ASP A 199 6.57 -2.66 15.01
C ASP A 199 5.28 -3.35 14.52
N LEU A 200 4.56 -3.94 15.47
CA LEU A 200 3.32 -4.69 15.25
C LEU A 200 2.06 -3.84 15.44
N THR A 201 2.20 -2.51 15.63
CA THR A 201 1.06 -1.60 15.84
C THR A 201 0.02 -1.76 14.73
N GLY A 202 0.46 -1.77 13.47
CA GLY A 202 -0.44 -1.91 12.33
C GLY A 202 -1.12 -3.27 12.25
N ILE A 203 -0.42 -4.35 12.60
CA ILE A 203 -0.97 -5.72 12.67
C ILE A 203 -2.04 -5.80 13.76
N ARG A 204 -1.78 -5.26 14.95
CA ARG A 204 -2.77 -5.20 16.03
C ARG A 204 -4.04 -4.49 15.56
N ARG A 205 -3.90 -3.30 14.99
CA ARG A 205 -5.05 -2.50 14.53
C ARG A 205 -5.81 -3.20 13.41
N GLN A 206 -5.11 -3.82 12.46
CA GLN A 206 -5.76 -4.62 11.42
C GLN A 206 -6.63 -5.74 12.01
N ILE A 207 -6.13 -6.43 13.04
CA ILE A 207 -6.85 -7.51 13.71
C ILE A 207 -8.03 -6.98 14.53
N GLU A 208 -7.89 -5.83 15.18
CA GLU A 208 -9.00 -5.17 15.88
C GLU A 208 -10.20 -4.91 14.95
N TRP A 209 -9.95 -4.55 13.69
CA TRP A 209 -11.02 -4.39 12.69
C TRP A 209 -11.70 -5.69 12.26
N MET A 210 -11.09 -6.85 12.55
CA MET A 210 -11.68 -8.16 12.26
C MET A 210 -12.69 -8.60 13.33
N PHE A 211 -12.55 -8.15 14.58
CA PHE A 211 -13.41 -8.62 15.67
C PHE A 211 -14.89 -8.26 15.46
N GLY A 212 -15.78 -9.22 15.73
CA GLY A 212 -17.21 -9.08 15.52
C GLY A 212 -17.68 -9.30 14.08
N ASN A 213 -16.77 -9.38 13.11
CA ASN A 213 -17.15 -9.81 11.75
C ASN A 213 -17.49 -11.31 11.76
N PRO A 214 -18.37 -11.77 10.84
CA PRO A 214 -18.64 -13.20 10.69
C PRO A 214 -17.37 -13.98 10.41
N ILE A 215 -17.27 -15.18 10.99
CA ILE A 215 -16.19 -16.11 10.65
C ILE A 215 -16.35 -16.46 9.16
N PRO A 216 -15.30 -16.31 8.33
CA PRO A 216 -15.37 -16.69 6.92
C PRO A 216 -15.83 -18.13 6.80
N LYS A 217 -16.88 -18.36 6.00
CA LYS A 217 -17.24 -19.72 5.60
C LYS A 217 -16.04 -20.28 4.83
N GLN A 218 -15.55 -21.46 5.20
CA GLN A 218 -14.63 -22.16 4.32
C GLN A 218 -15.33 -22.29 2.96
N PRO A 219 -14.67 -21.97 1.84
CA PRO A 219 -15.22 -22.36 0.56
C PRO A 219 -15.45 -23.87 0.65
N GLU A 220 -16.69 -24.30 0.44
CA GLU A 220 -16.97 -25.71 0.16
C GLU A 220 -15.96 -26.08 -0.92
N ALA A 221 -15.06 -27.01 -0.62
CA ALA A 221 -14.23 -27.57 -1.66
C ALA A 221 -15.20 -28.05 -2.73
N ASP A 222 -15.09 -27.52 -3.94
CA ASP A 222 -15.76 -28.06 -5.13
C ASP A 222 -15.30 -29.52 -5.29
N THR A 223 -15.95 -30.43 -4.57
CA THR A 223 -15.75 -31.87 -4.67
C THR A 223 -16.35 -32.44 -5.96
N GLU A 224 -16.90 -31.60 -6.84
CA GLU A 224 -17.55 -32.03 -8.09
C GLU A 224 -16.67 -31.90 -9.35
N LYS A 225 -15.39 -31.50 -9.26
CA LYS A 225 -14.49 -31.46 -10.44
C LYS A 225 -13.39 -32.52 -10.46
N LYS A 226 -13.62 -33.70 -9.87
CA LYS A 226 -12.69 -34.84 -9.93
C LYS A 226 -13.24 -36.14 -10.51
N GLU A 227 -14.49 -36.19 -10.95
CA GLU A 227 -15.06 -37.43 -11.55
C GLU A 227 -15.22 -37.40 -13.08
N GLU A 228 -15.06 -36.27 -13.77
CA GLU A 228 -15.18 -36.24 -15.24
C GLU A 228 -13.89 -36.58 -16.01
N GLU A 229 -12.71 -36.56 -15.37
CA GLU A 229 -11.44 -36.90 -16.07
C GLU A 229 -11.14 -38.41 -16.16
N ASN A 230 -11.97 -39.28 -15.57
CA ASN A 230 -11.73 -40.74 -15.54
C ASN A 230 -12.66 -41.56 -16.46
N VAL A 231 -13.51 -40.93 -17.27
CA VAL A 231 -14.37 -41.63 -18.25
C VAL A 231 -13.83 -41.50 -19.68
N GLU A 232 -13.15 -40.40 -20.05
CA GLU A 232 -12.65 -40.19 -21.42
C GLU A 232 -11.38 -41.00 -21.80
N LYS A 233 -10.75 -41.74 -20.88
CA LYS A 233 -9.56 -42.56 -21.19
C LYS A 233 -9.82 -44.04 -21.50
N THR A 234 -11.08 -44.44 -21.69
CA THR A 234 -11.43 -45.86 -21.91
C THR A 234 -12.11 -46.19 -23.24
N GLU A 235 -12.26 -45.23 -24.16
CA GLU A 235 -12.93 -45.46 -25.47
C GLU A 235 -12.06 -45.25 -26.73
N GLU A 236 -10.72 -45.30 -26.61
CA GLU A 236 -9.87 -45.50 -27.80
C GLU A 236 -8.97 -46.73 -27.63
N LYS A 237 -9.46 -47.87 -28.11
CA LYS A 237 -8.66 -49.03 -28.54
C LYS A 237 -9.35 -49.79 -29.67
#